data_AF-A0A940UTK4-F1
#
_entry.id   AF-A0A940UTK4-F1
#
_cell.length_a   1.000
_cell.length_b   1.000
_cell.length_c   1.000
_cell.angle_alpha   90.00
_cell.angle_beta   90.00
_cell.angle_gamma   90.00
#
_symmetry.space_group_name_H-M   'P 1'
#
loop_
_entity.id
_entity.type
_entity.pdbx_description
1 polymer ?
#
loop_
_entity_poly.entity_id
_entity_poly.type
_entity_poly.pdbx_seq_one_letter_code
_entity_poly.pdbx_strand_id
1 'polypeptide(L)'
;MDEHLNEIRKKIDLVDYEIMKLLNQRMELSMRSRKLKRKITDPDREEEVFANVMRFSRPLVTAEFSQKLYREIIDESRHIQDKPFKTIGFQGEHGAYSEVAALNHDPSLISIPCVEFAEVFEAIADKELDFGIVPVENSLEGAITPVIDLLLETDLKIVGEISLPICHCLLTLPETNHYDIRIVASHPQALAQCRNFITKHKLQTHPFYDTAGA
;
A
#
# COMPACT_ATOMS: atom_id res chain seq x y z
N MET A 1 -0.12 37.72 6.70
CA MET A 1 0.45 36.47 7.26
C MET A 1 1.24 35.85 6.13
N ASP A 2 2.57 35.75 6.27
CA ASP A 2 3.50 35.61 5.15
C ASP A 2 3.15 34.45 4.21
N GLU A 3 2.86 34.77 2.96
CA GLU A 3 2.55 33.81 1.89
C GLU A 3 3.70 32.80 1.71
N HIS A 4 4.95 33.27 1.87
CA HIS A 4 6.14 32.44 1.86
C HIS A 4 6.21 31.41 3.00
N LEU A 5 5.75 31.77 4.21
CA LEU A 5 5.71 30.84 5.34
C LEU A 5 4.69 29.72 5.08
N ASN A 6 3.55 30.05 4.45
CA ASN A 6 2.55 29.05 4.10
C ASN A 6 3.05 28.09 3.02
N GLU A 7 3.80 28.55 2.02
CA GLU A 7 4.43 27.67 1.04
C GLU A 7 5.43 26.69 1.68
N ILE A 8 6.23 27.15 2.64
CA ILE A 8 7.16 26.27 3.37
C ILE A 8 6.40 25.23 4.17
N ARG A 9 5.31 25.62 4.86
CA ARG A 9 4.47 24.67 5.62
C ARG A 9 3.89 23.58 4.73
N LYS A 10 3.35 23.93 3.55
CA LYS A 10 2.87 22.94 2.58
C LYS A 10 3.96 21.94 2.17
N LYS A 11 5.21 22.39 2.02
CA LYS A 11 6.35 21.49 1.73
C LYS A 11 6.70 20.60 2.91
N ILE A 12 6.59 21.09 4.14
CA ILE A 12 6.79 20.29 5.36
C ILE A 12 5.71 19.21 5.45
N ASP A 13 4.44 19.57 5.25
CA ASP A 13 3.32 18.62 5.30
C ASP A 13 3.50 17.46 4.30
N LEU A 14 4.03 17.75 3.10
CA LEU A 14 4.37 16.73 2.10
C LEU A 14 5.51 15.81 2.56
N VAL A 15 6.53 16.35 3.21
CA VAL A 15 7.63 15.54 3.77
C VAL A 15 7.14 14.67 4.92
N ASP A 16 6.29 15.21 5.80
CA ASP A 16 5.70 14.47 6.92
C ASP A 16 4.83 13.32 6.42
N TYR A 17 4.09 13.53 5.33
CA TYR A 17 3.36 12.47 4.64
C TYR A 17 4.30 11.35 4.15
N GLU A 18 5.39 11.69 3.47
CA GLU A 18 6.37 10.70 3.00
C GLU A 18 7.06 9.94 4.15
N ILE A 19 7.35 10.63 5.27
CA ILE A 19 7.88 9.98 6.49
C ILE A 19 6.88 8.94 7.00
N MET A 20 5.60 9.30 7.12
CA MET A 20 4.56 8.38 7.57
C MET A 20 4.36 7.21 6.61
N LYS A 21 4.38 7.46 5.30
CA LYS A 21 4.29 6.42 4.26
C LYS A 21 5.43 5.40 4.39
N LEU A 22 6.68 5.87 4.49
CA LEU A 22 7.85 5.01 4.66
C LEU A 22 7.83 4.25 5.98
N LEU A 23 7.31 4.87 7.04
CA LEU A 23 7.17 4.21 8.34
C LEU A 23 6.16 3.06 8.27
N ASN A 24 5.00 3.26 7.64
CA ASN A 24 4.00 2.21 7.44
C ASN A 24 4.55 1.03 6.62
N GLN A 25 5.21 1.31 5.50
CA GLN A 25 5.88 0.28 4.68
C GLN A 25 6.88 -0.54 5.51
N ARG A 26 7.66 0.11 6.39
CA ARG A 26 8.57 -0.58 7.30
C ARG A 26 7.82 -1.48 8.29
N MET A 27 6.67 -1.05 8.81
CA MET A 27 5.85 -1.85 9.72
C MET A 27 5.22 -3.07 9.01
N GLU A 28 4.74 -2.91 7.78
CA GLU A 28 4.24 -4.00 6.94
C GLU A 28 5.32 -5.07 6.70
N LEU A 29 6.54 -4.65 6.31
CA LEU A 29 7.68 -5.56 6.16
C LEU A 29 8.03 -6.26 7.48
N SER A 30 7.92 -5.54 8.60
CA SER A 30 8.13 -6.12 9.93
C SER A 30 7.10 -7.21 10.24
N MET A 31 5.83 -6.99 9.88
CA MET A 31 4.74 -7.95 10.03
C MET A 31 4.92 -9.19 9.15
N ARG A 32 5.30 -9.03 7.88
CA ARG A 32 5.62 -10.17 7.00
C ARG A 32 6.76 -11.00 7.56
N SER A 33 7.83 -10.33 8.01
CA SER A 33 8.99 -11.02 8.60
C SER A 33 8.70 -11.78 9.89
N ARG A 34 7.59 -11.47 10.58
CA ARG A 34 7.25 -12.01 11.89
C ARG A 34 7.10 -13.52 11.88
N LYS A 35 6.43 -14.07 10.87
CA LYS A 35 6.11 -15.50 10.80
C LYS A 35 7.31 -16.35 10.39
N LEU A 36 8.29 -15.74 9.74
CA LEU A 36 9.58 -16.35 9.40
C LEU A 36 10.53 -16.44 10.62
N LYS A 37 10.36 -15.56 11.62
CA LYS A 37 11.25 -15.46 12.78
C LYS A 37 10.89 -16.44 13.89
N ARG A 38 11.92 -17.05 14.51
CA ARG A 38 11.77 -17.85 15.73
C ARG A 38 11.51 -17.01 16.98
N LYS A 39 12.03 -15.78 17.02
CA LYS A 39 11.87 -14.81 18.12
C LYS A 39 11.67 -13.40 17.54
N ILE A 40 10.87 -12.58 18.21
CA ILE A 40 10.59 -11.20 17.80
C ILE A 40 11.84 -10.31 17.99
N THR A 41 12.57 -10.51 19.08
CA THR A 41 13.79 -9.77 19.40
C THR A 41 15.00 -10.40 18.72
N ASP A 42 15.76 -9.57 17.99
CA ASP A 42 16.99 -9.97 17.31
C ASP A 42 18.06 -8.88 17.56
N PRO A 43 18.88 -9.04 18.62
CA PRO A 43 19.86 -8.03 19.01
C PRO A 43 20.90 -7.74 17.92
N ASP A 44 21.35 -8.78 17.20
CA ASP A 44 22.36 -8.66 16.15
C ASP A 44 21.80 -7.82 15.00
N ARG A 45 20.55 -8.11 14.59
CA ARG A 45 19.88 -7.33 13.54
C ARG A 45 19.63 -5.89 13.97
N GLU A 46 19.27 -5.64 15.22
CA GLU A 46 19.04 -4.28 15.71
C GLU A 46 20.32 -3.45 15.76
N GLU A 47 21.44 -4.06 16.13
CA GLU A 47 22.75 -3.42 16.08
C GLU A 47 23.13 -3.04 14.64
N GLU A 48 22.86 -3.91 13.67
CA GLU A 48 23.03 -3.59 12.24
C GLU A 48 22.17 -2.40 11.80
N VAL A 49 20.90 -2.33 12.24
CA VAL A 49 20.02 -1.20 11.93
C VAL A 49 20.60 0.10 12.48
N PHE A 50 21.03 0.13 13.74
CA PHE A 50 21.64 1.32 14.32
C PHE A 50 22.94 1.71 13.59
N ALA A 51 23.80 0.75 13.27
CA ALA A 51 25.04 1.01 12.53
C ALA A 51 24.75 1.63 11.14
N ASN A 52 23.73 1.13 10.44
CA ASN A 52 23.33 1.67 9.15
C ASN A 52 22.76 3.08 9.26
N VAL A 53 21.85 3.33 10.22
CA VAL A 53 21.25 4.65 10.45
C VAL A 53 22.31 5.71 10.72
N MET A 54 23.32 5.37 11.51
CA MET A 54 24.44 6.28 11.83
C MET A 54 25.22 6.69 10.58
N ARG A 55 25.37 5.79 9.59
CA ARG A 55 26.07 6.10 8.33
C ARG A 55 25.32 7.11 7.46
N PHE A 56 24.00 7.19 7.59
CA PHE A 56 23.16 8.10 6.81
C PHE A 56 22.85 9.43 7.54
N SER A 57 23.31 9.59 8.79
CA SER A 57 23.09 10.81 9.55
C SER A 57 23.77 12.02 8.87
N ARG A 58 23.04 13.14 8.80
CA ARG A 58 23.45 14.41 8.17
C ARG A 58 23.42 15.52 9.22
N PRO A 59 24.02 16.71 8.98
CA PRO A 59 24.12 17.76 10.00
C PRO A 59 22.78 18.19 10.65
N LEU A 60 21.67 18.09 9.91
CA LEU A 60 20.33 18.44 10.41
C LEU A 60 19.66 17.34 11.23
N VAL A 61 20.12 16.09 11.11
CA VAL A 61 19.58 14.91 11.82
C VAL A 61 20.74 14.23 12.54
N THR A 62 20.93 14.58 13.81
CA THR A 62 22.08 14.10 14.58
C THR A 62 22.04 12.59 14.77
N ALA A 63 23.23 12.00 14.96
CA ALA A 63 23.40 10.62 15.36
C ALA A 63 22.55 10.24 16.58
N GLU A 64 22.58 11.08 17.63
CA GLU A 64 21.85 10.85 18.88
C GLU A 64 20.33 10.85 18.66
N PHE A 65 19.81 11.81 17.89
CA PHE A 65 18.38 11.86 17.57
C PHE A 65 17.97 10.65 16.73
N SER A 66 18.76 10.29 15.72
CA SER A 66 18.49 9.13 14.84
C SER A 66 18.44 7.83 15.64
N GLN A 67 19.35 7.66 16.59
CA GLN A 67 19.38 6.47 17.44
C GLN A 67 18.14 6.38 18.35
N LYS A 68 17.71 7.50 18.94
CA LYS A 68 16.48 7.56 19.75
C LYS A 68 15.25 7.22 18.91
N LEU A 69 15.11 7.86 17.75
CA LEU A 69 14.00 7.64 16.82
C LEU A 69 13.92 6.17 16.37
N TYR A 70 15.03 5.59 15.93
CA TYR A 70 15.02 4.20 15.46
C TYR A 70 14.77 3.19 16.57
N ARG A 71 15.14 3.50 17.81
CA ARG A 71 14.79 2.67 18.96
C ARG A 71 13.29 2.60 19.16
N GLU A 72 12.61 3.75 19.19
CA GLU A 72 11.14 3.82 19.28
C GLU A 72 10.47 3.07 18.10
N ILE A 73 10.98 3.26 16.88
CA ILE A 73 10.48 2.58 15.69
C ILE A 73 10.64 1.05 15.81
N ILE A 74 11.78 0.55 16.33
CA ILE A 74 12.01 -0.88 16.54
C ILE A 74 11.09 -1.42 17.63
N ASP A 75 10.94 -0.69 18.73
CA ASP A 75 10.10 -1.09 19.85
C ASP A 75 8.62 -1.16 19.45
N GLU A 76 8.13 -0.20 18.64
CA GLU A 76 6.78 -0.26 18.08
C GLU A 76 6.63 -1.45 17.11
N SER A 77 7.63 -1.72 16.26
CA SER A 77 7.59 -2.91 15.39
C SER A 77 7.50 -4.21 16.17
N ARG A 78 8.19 -4.31 17.32
CA ARG A 78 8.09 -5.47 18.20
C ARG A 78 6.70 -5.56 18.83
N HIS A 79 6.15 -4.42 19.26
CA HIS A 79 4.82 -4.35 19.86
C HIS A 79 3.72 -4.82 18.91
N ILE A 80 3.73 -4.35 17.66
CA ILE A 80 2.74 -4.77 16.64
C ILE A 80 2.90 -6.27 16.32
N GLN A 81 4.14 -6.76 16.24
CA GLN A 81 4.46 -8.17 15.98
C GLN A 81 4.08 -9.14 17.11
N ASP A 82 3.88 -8.64 18.34
CA ASP A 82 3.45 -9.42 19.49
C ASP A 82 1.93 -9.51 19.58
N LYS A 83 1.20 -8.59 18.94
CA LYS A 83 -0.26 -8.63 18.90
C LYS A 83 -0.76 -9.79 18.03
N PRO A 84 -1.91 -10.40 18.36
CA PRO A 84 -2.50 -11.50 17.59
C PRO A 84 -3.23 -11.00 16.33
N PHE A 85 -2.67 -10.00 15.64
CA PHE A 85 -3.21 -9.53 14.38
C PHE A 85 -3.07 -10.60 13.30
N LYS A 86 -4.08 -10.68 12.44
CA LYS A 86 -4.03 -11.48 11.23
C LYS A 86 -3.85 -10.56 10.03
N THR A 87 -3.12 -11.06 9.05
CA THR A 87 -2.78 -10.29 7.84
C THR A 87 -3.53 -10.79 6.62
N ILE A 88 -3.89 -9.86 5.74
CA ILE A 88 -4.51 -10.17 4.45
C ILE A 88 -3.74 -9.49 3.32
N GLY A 89 -3.18 -10.29 2.41
CA GLY A 89 -2.48 -9.80 1.23
C GLY A 89 -3.43 -9.37 0.13
N PHE A 90 -3.09 -8.33 -0.61
CA PHE A 90 -3.80 -7.93 -1.82
C PHE A 90 -2.80 -7.40 -2.86
N GLN A 91 -3.11 -7.54 -4.14
CA GLN A 91 -2.29 -6.98 -5.21
C GLN A 91 -2.62 -5.49 -5.41
N GLY A 92 -1.59 -4.65 -5.50
CA GLY A 92 -1.68 -3.21 -5.77
C GLY A 92 -1.12 -2.33 -4.65
N GLU A 93 -1.46 -1.05 -4.68
CA GLU A 93 -1.10 -0.07 -3.65
C GLU A 93 -2.25 0.22 -2.68
N HIS A 94 -1.94 0.82 -1.52
CA HIS A 94 -2.97 1.29 -0.60
C HIS A 94 -3.96 2.23 -1.28
N GLY A 95 -5.25 2.01 -1.06
CA GLY A 95 -6.35 2.65 -1.76
C GLY A 95 -6.89 1.86 -2.96
N ALA A 96 -6.24 0.76 -3.36
CA ALA A 96 -6.76 -0.11 -4.41
C ALA A 96 -8.09 -0.77 -3.99
N TYR A 97 -8.92 -1.11 -4.98
CA TYR A 97 -10.20 -1.78 -4.71
C TYR A 97 -10.04 -3.13 -3.99
N SER A 98 -8.93 -3.83 -4.20
CA SER A 98 -8.62 -5.08 -3.48
C SER A 98 -8.43 -4.84 -1.98
N GLU A 99 -7.83 -3.71 -1.57
CA GLU A 99 -7.74 -3.33 -0.16
C GLU A 99 -9.11 -3.00 0.42
N VAL A 100 -9.92 -2.23 -0.33
CA VAL A 100 -11.30 -1.92 0.09
C VAL A 100 -12.11 -3.20 0.27
N ALA A 101 -11.95 -4.17 -0.62
CA ALA A 101 -12.56 -5.48 -0.50
C ALA A 101 -12.05 -6.25 0.74
N ALA A 102 -10.75 -6.15 1.06
CA ALA A 102 -10.16 -6.77 2.25
C ALA A 102 -10.80 -6.23 3.54
N LEU A 103 -10.86 -4.90 3.65
CA LEU A 103 -11.39 -4.20 4.82
C LEU A 103 -12.92 -4.37 4.96
N ASN A 104 -13.64 -4.46 3.84
CA ASN A 104 -15.08 -4.77 3.85
C ASN A 104 -15.36 -6.22 4.26
N HIS A 105 -14.45 -7.15 3.93
CA HIS A 105 -14.58 -8.55 4.32
C HIS A 105 -14.34 -8.72 5.82
N ASP A 106 -13.24 -8.16 6.33
CA ASP A 106 -12.95 -8.14 7.76
C ASP A 106 -12.07 -6.91 8.12
N PRO A 107 -12.64 -5.89 8.78
CA PRO A 107 -11.91 -4.67 9.12
C PRO A 107 -10.89 -4.87 10.26
N SER A 108 -10.86 -6.04 10.90
CA SER A 108 -9.87 -6.37 11.93
C SER A 108 -8.56 -6.91 11.35
N LEU A 109 -8.53 -7.24 10.06
CA LEU A 109 -7.33 -7.72 9.37
C LEU A 109 -6.43 -6.55 8.98
N ILE A 110 -5.12 -6.79 9.05
CA ILE A 110 -4.12 -5.84 8.55
C ILE A 110 -3.91 -6.13 7.06
N SER A 111 -4.32 -5.18 6.21
CA SER A 111 -4.10 -5.24 4.77
C SER A 111 -2.62 -5.01 4.45
N ILE A 112 -2.04 -5.88 3.64
CA ILE A 112 -0.64 -5.78 3.21
C ILE A 112 -0.59 -5.79 1.68
N PRO A 113 -0.08 -4.71 1.04
CA PRO A 113 0.04 -4.66 -0.40
C PRO A 113 1.11 -5.64 -0.89
N CYS A 114 0.86 -6.26 -2.04
CA CYS A 114 1.77 -7.08 -2.84
C CYS A 114 1.86 -6.47 -4.24
N VAL A 115 3.01 -6.60 -4.88
CA VAL A 115 3.21 -6.06 -6.23
C VAL A 115 2.40 -6.87 -7.25
N GLU A 116 2.50 -8.18 -7.19
CA GLU A 116 1.90 -9.09 -8.16
C GLU A 116 0.91 -10.05 -7.51
N PHE A 117 -0.01 -10.62 -8.30
CA PHE A 117 -0.93 -11.63 -7.80
C PHE A 117 -0.16 -12.84 -7.26
N ALA A 118 0.84 -13.34 -8.00
CA ALA A 118 1.66 -14.48 -7.58
C ALA A 118 2.25 -14.30 -6.17
N GLU A 119 2.74 -13.10 -5.85
CA GLU A 119 3.29 -12.78 -4.53
C GLU A 119 2.26 -12.97 -3.40
N VAL A 120 0.98 -12.66 -3.64
CA VAL A 120 -0.10 -12.90 -2.66
C VAL A 120 -0.22 -14.40 -2.37
N PHE A 121 -0.22 -15.24 -3.40
CA PHE A 121 -0.35 -16.69 -3.26
C PHE A 121 0.88 -17.31 -2.59
N GLU A 122 2.08 -16.92 -3.03
CA GLU A 122 3.36 -17.36 -2.47
C GLU A 122 3.45 -17.01 -0.98
N ALA A 123 3.15 -15.76 -0.60
CA ALA A 123 3.22 -15.30 0.77
C ALA A 123 2.24 -16.04 1.71
N ILE A 124 1.11 -16.54 1.21
CA ILE A 124 0.20 -17.40 2.00
C ILE A 124 0.76 -18.82 2.11
N ALA A 125 1.29 -19.37 1.01
CA ALA A 125 1.88 -20.70 0.98
C ALA A 125 3.08 -20.81 1.93
N ASP A 126 3.92 -19.78 1.97
CA ASP A 126 5.08 -19.66 2.85
C ASP A 126 4.73 -19.24 4.28
N LYS A 127 3.43 -19.05 4.56
CA LYS A 127 2.89 -18.62 5.85
C LYS A 127 3.43 -17.27 6.30
N GLU A 128 3.75 -16.37 5.38
CA GLU A 128 4.01 -14.96 5.69
C GLU A 128 2.71 -14.19 5.94
N LEU A 129 1.62 -14.60 5.27
CA LEU A 129 0.28 -14.02 5.40
C LEU A 129 -0.73 -15.04 5.94
N ASP A 130 -1.80 -14.56 6.60
CA ASP A 130 -2.91 -15.44 7.04
C ASP A 130 -3.91 -15.68 5.91
N PHE A 131 -4.21 -14.64 5.15
CA PHE A 131 -5.19 -14.65 4.07
C PHE A 131 -4.68 -13.86 2.87
N GLY A 132 -5.34 -14.05 1.73
CA GLY A 132 -5.20 -13.19 0.56
C GLY A 132 -6.56 -12.89 -0.02
N ILE A 133 -6.69 -11.71 -0.61
CA ILE A 133 -7.84 -11.33 -1.40
C ILE A 133 -7.39 -11.02 -2.83
N VAL A 134 -8.07 -11.66 -3.77
CA VAL A 134 -7.74 -11.56 -5.20
C VAL A 134 -9.04 -11.45 -6.00
N PRO A 135 -9.09 -10.59 -7.01
CA PRO A 135 -10.26 -10.48 -7.86
C PRO A 135 -10.30 -11.67 -8.84
N VAL A 136 -11.40 -12.41 -8.85
CA VAL A 136 -11.58 -13.58 -9.74
C VAL A 136 -12.35 -13.23 -11.01
N GLU A 137 -13.23 -12.24 -10.93
CA GLU A 137 -14.10 -11.82 -12.03
C GLU A 137 -14.41 -10.32 -11.93
N ASN A 138 -14.44 -9.65 -13.09
CA ASN A 138 -14.99 -8.31 -13.23
C ASN A 138 -16.17 -8.35 -14.20
N SER A 139 -17.34 -7.85 -13.77
CA SER A 139 -18.56 -7.79 -14.61
C SER A 139 -18.38 -7.15 -15.99
N LEU A 140 -17.37 -6.30 -16.19
CA LEU A 140 -17.10 -5.62 -17.46
C LEU A 140 -16.07 -6.32 -18.35
N GLU A 141 -15.15 -7.11 -17.80
CA GLU A 141 -14.05 -7.72 -18.54
C GLU A 141 -13.98 -9.26 -18.42
N GLY A 142 -14.85 -9.84 -17.59
CA GLY A 142 -14.94 -11.27 -17.34
C GLY A 142 -13.95 -11.75 -16.30
N ALA A 143 -13.60 -13.04 -16.39
CA ALA A 143 -12.71 -13.70 -15.45
C ALA A 143 -11.27 -13.16 -15.56
N ILE A 144 -10.58 -13.07 -14.43
CA ILE A 144 -9.19 -12.65 -14.35
C ILE A 144 -8.31 -13.89 -14.42
N THR A 145 -7.96 -14.30 -15.65
CA THR A 145 -7.26 -15.55 -15.94
C THR A 145 -6.01 -15.78 -15.06
N PRO A 146 -5.11 -14.79 -14.85
CA PRO A 146 -3.92 -15.02 -14.01
C PRO A 146 -4.24 -15.48 -12.58
N VAL A 147 -5.34 -14.98 -12.00
CA VAL A 147 -5.77 -15.39 -10.66
C VAL A 147 -6.36 -16.79 -10.67
N ILE A 148 -7.12 -17.14 -11.72
CA ILE A 148 -7.69 -18.48 -11.89
C ILE A 148 -6.57 -19.52 -12.06
N ASP A 149 -5.54 -19.21 -12.86
CA ASP A 149 -4.40 -20.10 -13.06
C ASP A 149 -3.66 -20.34 -11.74
N LEU A 150 -3.37 -19.28 -10.96
CA LEU A 150 -2.75 -19.38 -9.64
C LEU A 150 -3.59 -20.17 -8.63
N LEU A 151 -4.93 -20.07 -8.69
CA LEU A 151 -5.84 -20.88 -7.86
C LEU A 151 -5.79 -22.37 -8.23
N LEU A 152 -5.53 -22.71 -9.49
CA LEU A 152 -5.42 -24.09 -9.95
C LEU A 152 -4.04 -24.70 -9.66
N GLU A 153 -2.99 -23.87 -9.63
CA GLU A 153 -1.61 -24.30 -9.36
C GLU A 153 -1.29 -24.45 -7.87
N THR A 154 -2.12 -23.89 -6.98
CA THR A 154 -1.88 -23.89 -5.53
C THR A 154 -2.87 -24.76 -4.76
N ASP A 155 -2.43 -25.29 -3.62
CA ASP A 155 -3.30 -26.08 -2.72
C ASP A 155 -4.17 -25.20 -1.79
N LEU A 156 -4.12 -23.88 -1.97
CA LEU A 156 -4.86 -22.92 -1.16
C LEU A 156 -6.37 -23.17 -1.23
N LYS A 157 -7.07 -22.79 -0.16
CA LYS A 157 -8.52 -22.97 -0.06
C LYS A 157 -9.22 -21.63 -0.05
N ILE A 158 -10.28 -21.53 -0.84
CA ILE A 158 -11.18 -20.38 -0.83
C ILE A 158 -12.02 -20.49 0.45
N VAL A 159 -11.91 -19.48 1.31
CA VAL A 159 -12.59 -19.44 2.63
C VAL A 159 -13.72 -18.41 2.68
N GLY A 160 -13.90 -17.63 1.62
CA GLY A 160 -14.93 -16.60 1.53
C GLY A 160 -14.93 -15.93 0.16
N GLU A 161 -15.97 -15.14 -0.08
CA GLU A 161 -16.15 -14.32 -1.28
C GLU A 161 -16.74 -12.96 -0.90
N ILE A 162 -16.51 -11.96 -1.75
CA ILE A 162 -17.12 -10.63 -1.63
C ILE A 162 -17.33 -10.05 -3.02
N SER A 163 -18.44 -9.34 -3.21
CA SER A 163 -18.70 -8.55 -4.41
C SER A 163 -18.62 -7.07 -4.07
N LEU A 164 -17.72 -6.35 -4.75
CA LEU A 164 -17.51 -4.92 -4.53
C LEU A 164 -18.01 -4.11 -5.74
N PRO A 165 -18.96 -3.16 -5.55
CA PRO A 165 -19.34 -2.24 -6.61
C PRO A 165 -18.19 -1.25 -6.88
N ILE A 166 -17.73 -1.20 -8.13
CA ILE A 166 -16.65 -0.31 -8.56
C ILE A 166 -17.24 1.05 -8.95
N CYS A 167 -16.88 2.09 -8.20
CA CYS A 167 -17.29 3.47 -8.45
C CYS A 167 -16.04 4.34 -8.61
N HIS A 168 -15.77 4.78 -9.83
CA HIS A 168 -14.63 5.67 -10.12
C HIS A 168 -14.95 7.13 -9.76
N CYS A 169 -13.96 7.81 -9.19
CA CYS A 169 -14.03 9.24 -8.85
C CYS A 169 -12.92 10.00 -9.59
N LEU A 170 -13.22 11.21 -10.06
CA LEU A 170 -12.19 12.14 -10.56
C LEU A 170 -11.60 12.89 -9.37
N LEU A 171 -10.30 12.72 -9.13
CA LEU A 171 -9.56 13.37 -8.05
C LEU A 171 -8.68 14.49 -8.58
N THR A 172 -8.57 15.58 -7.82
CA THR A 172 -7.68 16.71 -8.10
C THR A 172 -7.08 17.25 -6.81
N LEU A 173 -5.97 17.96 -6.91
CA LEU A 173 -5.42 18.69 -5.77
C LEU A 173 -6.45 19.70 -5.23
N PRO A 174 -6.42 19.99 -3.91
CA PRO A 174 -7.22 21.04 -3.33
C PRO A 174 -7.07 22.35 -4.11
N GLU A 175 -8.16 23.10 -4.24
CA GLU A 175 -8.20 24.40 -4.94
C GLU A 175 -8.00 24.33 -6.46
N THR A 176 -7.92 23.13 -7.06
CA THR A 176 -7.86 22.97 -8.52
C THR A 176 -9.20 23.36 -9.15
N ASN A 177 -9.16 24.24 -10.14
CA ASN A 177 -10.34 24.55 -10.93
C ASN A 177 -10.58 23.44 -11.97
N HIS A 178 -11.79 22.89 -12.00
CA HIS A 178 -12.19 21.86 -12.95
C HIS A 178 -12.01 22.28 -14.43
N TYR A 179 -12.03 23.59 -14.72
CA TYR A 179 -11.76 24.10 -16.07
C TYR A 179 -10.29 23.97 -16.51
N ASP A 180 -9.36 23.73 -15.59
CA ASP A 180 -7.93 23.62 -15.88
C ASP A 180 -7.47 22.17 -16.11
N ILE A 181 -8.36 21.20 -15.85
CA ILE A 181 -8.06 19.78 -16.04
C ILE A 181 -7.93 19.48 -17.53
N ARG A 182 -6.80 18.92 -17.93
CA ARG A 182 -6.50 18.53 -19.33
C ARG A 182 -6.15 17.06 -19.48
N ILE A 183 -5.51 16.49 -18.46
CA ILE A 183 -5.00 15.12 -18.47
C ILE A 183 -5.63 14.36 -17.30
N VAL A 184 -6.05 13.12 -17.55
CA VAL A 184 -6.50 12.15 -16.54
C VAL A 184 -5.55 10.97 -16.59
N ALA A 185 -4.93 10.67 -15.45
CA ALA A 185 -4.10 9.49 -15.28
C ALA A 185 -4.87 8.41 -14.52
N SER A 186 -4.79 7.15 -14.97
CA SER A 186 -5.28 5.98 -14.22
C SER A 186 -4.85 4.68 -14.91
N HIS A 187 -5.18 3.53 -14.31
CA HIS A 187 -5.04 2.24 -14.95
C HIS A 187 -5.83 2.19 -16.28
N PRO A 188 -5.31 1.56 -17.36
CA PRO A 188 -6.00 1.47 -18.66
C PRO A 188 -7.44 0.97 -18.58
N GLN A 189 -7.73 0.03 -17.67
CA GLN A 189 -9.08 -0.48 -17.43
C GLN A 189 -10.01 0.60 -16.86
N ALA A 190 -9.56 1.37 -15.86
CA ALA A 190 -10.34 2.47 -15.31
C ALA A 190 -10.60 3.57 -16.36
N LEU A 191 -9.59 3.90 -17.17
CA LEU A 191 -9.73 4.84 -18.29
C LEU A 191 -10.74 4.35 -19.34
N ALA A 192 -10.74 3.05 -19.65
CA ALA A 192 -11.69 2.45 -20.58
C ALA A 192 -13.13 2.51 -20.05
N GLN A 193 -13.33 2.22 -18.75
CA GLN A 193 -14.63 2.26 -18.10
C GLN A 193 -15.16 3.70 -17.99
N CYS A 194 -14.29 4.69 -17.80
CA CYS A 194 -14.64 6.11 -17.70
C CYS A 194 -14.66 6.85 -19.06
N ARG A 195 -14.55 6.14 -20.19
CA ARG A 195 -14.39 6.73 -21.53
C ARG A 195 -15.45 7.77 -21.87
N ASN A 196 -16.72 7.49 -21.58
CA ASN A 196 -17.83 8.40 -21.89
C ASN A 196 -17.66 9.77 -21.21
N PHE A 197 -17.22 9.77 -19.94
CA PHE A 197 -16.94 10.99 -19.19
C PHE A 197 -15.73 11.72 -19.77
N ILE A 198 -14.62 11.00 -20.01
CA ILE A 198 -13.37 11.55 -20.55
C ILE A 198 -13.60 12.21 -21.92
N THR A 199 -14.30 11.54 -22.83
CA THR A 199 -14.62 12.06 -24.17
C THR A 199 -15.53 13.28 -24.09
N LYS A 200 -16.57 13.25 -23.25
CA LYS A 200 -17.50 14.39 -23.05
C LYS A 200 -16.77 15.65 -22.59
N HIS A 201 -15.76 15.50 -21.74
CA HIS A 201 -14.98 16.60 -21.19
C HIS A 201 -13.69 16.92 -21.99
N LYS A 202 -13.45 16.23 -23.12
CA LYS A 202 -12.27 16.40 -23.99
C LYS A 202 -10.93 16.29 -23.24
N LEU A 203 -10.88 15.37 -22.28
CA LEU A 203 -9.68 15.12 -21.48
C LEU A 203 -8.75 14.15 -22.22
N GLN A 204 -7.44 14.36 -22.09
CA GLN A 204 -6.42 13.44 -22.57
C GLN A 204 -6.16 12.36 -21.52
N THR A 205 -5.93 11.13 -21.95
CA THR A 205 -5.67 10.01 -21.04
C THR A 205 -4.18 9.70 -20.94
N HIS A 206 -3.70 9.45 -19.73
CA HIS A 206 -2.35 8.98 -19.47
C HIS A 206 -2.41 7.64 -18.72
N PRO A 207 -1.99 6.52 -19.33
CA PRO A 207 -2.06 5.22 -18.66
C PRO A 207 -1.02 5.15 -17.53
N PHE A 208 -1.43 4.61 -16.39
CA PHE A 208 -0.59 4.35 -15.21
C PHE A 208 -0.72 2.88 -14.78
N TYR A 209 0.21 2.39 -13.95
CA TYR A 209 0.23 0.97 -13.54
C TYR A 209 -0.93 0.60 -12.60
N ASP A 210 -1.30 1.48 -11.66
CA ASP A 210 -2.39 1.26 -10.69
C ASP A 210 -3.28 2.52 -10.66
N THR A 211 -4.58 2.33 -10.44
CA THR A 211 -5.53 3.43 -10.19
C THR A 211 -5.25 4.13 -8.86
N ALA A 212 -4.78 3.42 -7.82
CA ALA A 212 -4.46 4.01 -6.53
C ALA A 212 -3.16 4.83 -6.55
N GLY A 213 -2.19 4.40 -7.37
CA GLY A 213 -0.91 5.09 -7.53
C GLY A 213 -0.92 6.28 -8.50
N ALA A 214 -2.01 6.49 -9.24
CA ALA A 214 -2.17 7.55 -10.26
C ALA A 214 -2.68 8.87 -9.68
#